data_AF-A0A7K4FNB4-F1
#
_entry.id   AF-A0A7K4FNB4-F1
#
_cell.length_a   1.000
_cell.length_b   1.000
_cell.length_c   1.000
_cell.angle_alpha   90.00
_cell.angle_beta   90.00
_cell.angle_gamma   90.00
#
_symmetry.space_group_name_H-M   'P 1'
#
loop_
_entity.id
_entity.type
_entity.pdbx_description
1 polymer ?
#
loop_
_entity_poly.entity_id
_entity_poly.type
_entity_poly.pdbx_seq_one_letter_code
_entity_poly.pdbx_strand_id
1 'polypeptide(L)'
;VYIIISIVSLFFLIISLNGLLFHNQYLIKLIPLKSLGNWEYWILIASTIVFIYFAYMTYSILNDISTFKKLLKSSSKKTFIDNMPSLERISKRLGKNYNDLLKQAKHKWGIKK
;
A
#
# COMPACT_ATOMS: atom_id res chain seq x y z
N VAL A 1 -8.31 -1.77 0.90
CA VAL A 1 -8.25 -3.15 0.36
C VAL A 1 -6.82 -3.69 0.34
N TYR A 2 -5.88 -3.08 -0.39
CA TYR A 2 -4.49 -3.58 -0.48
C TYR A 2 -3.79 -3.77 0.89
N ILE A 3 -3.95 -2.81 1.80
CA ILE A 3 -3.42 -2.89 3.18
C ILE A 3 -4.02 -4.09 3.94
N ILE A 4 -5.33 -4.30 3.83
CA ILE A 4 -6.03 -5.38 4.54
C ILE A 4 -5.52 -6.72 4.04
N ILE A 5 -5.40 -6.89 2.72
CA ILE A 5 -4.88 -8.13 2.13
C ILE A 5 -3.43 -8.36 2.57
N SER A 6 -2.59 -7.32 2.57
CA SER A 6 -1.22 -7.41 3.05
C SER A 6 -1.15 -7.86 4.53
N ILE A 7 -2.00 -7.31 5.41
CA ILE A 7 -2.06 -7.71 6.82
C ILE A 7 -2.50 -9.17 6.97
N VAL A 8 -3.52 -9.60 6.22
CA VAL A 8 -4.00 -10.99 6.24
C VAL A 8 -2.91 -11.94 5.75
N SER A 9 -2.22 -11.60 4.66
CA SER A 9 -1.11 -12.40 4.14
C SER A 9 0.05 -12.47 5.13
N LEU A 10 0.37 -11.37 5.81
CA LEU A 10 1.40 -11.35 6.86
C LEU A 10 1.04 -12.27 8.03
N PHE A 11 -0.23 -12.31 8.43
CA PHE A 11 -0.70 -13.22 9.46
C PHE A 11 -0.47 -14.69 9.07
N PHE A 12 -0.84 -15.08 7.86
CA PHE A 12 -0.56 -16.45 7.35
C PHE A 12 0.94 -16.74 7.31
N LEU A 13 1.76 -15.77 6.91
CA LEU A 13 3.22 -15.89 6.87
C LEU A 13 3.80 -16.18 8.27
N ILE A 14 3.36 -15.42 9.28
CA ILE A 14 3.79 -15.60 10.68
C ILE A 14 3.40 -16.98 11.20
N ILE A 15 2.18 -17.41 10.90
CA ILE A 15 1.67 -18.71 11.34
C ILE A 15 2.49 -19.84 10.71
N SER A 16 2.70 -19.82 9.40
CA SER A 16 3.48 -20.85 8.69
C SER A 16 4.96 -20.84 9.09
N LEU A 17 5.56 -19.68 9.34
CA LEU A 17 6.92 -19.61 9.88
C LEU A 17 7.00 -20.22 11.28
N ASN A 18 5.98 -19.99 12.10
CA ASN A 18 5.95 -20.55 13.44
C ASN A 18 5.81 -22.07 13.46
N GLY A 19 4.96 -22.66 12.62
CA GLY A 19 4.82 -24.12 12.58
C GLY A 19 6.03 -24.83 11.94
N LEU A 20 6.74 -24.19 11.00
CA LEU A 20 7.91 -24.77 10.34
C LEU A 20 9.25 -24.57 11.07
N LEU A 21 9.51 -23.40 11.65
CA LEU A 21 10.84 -23.04 12.17
C LEU A 21 10.87 -22.91 13.68
N PHE A 22 9.93 -22.16 14.25
CA PHE A 22 10.02 -21.72 15.65
C PHE A 22 9.36 -22.68 16.64
N HIS A 23 8.38 -23.45 16.18
CA HIS A 23 7.63 -24.43 16.99
C HIS A 23 7.08 -23.85 18.31
N ASN A 24 6.68 -22.57 18.34
CA ASN A 24 6.20 -21.94 19.56
C ASN A 24 4.86 -22.55 19.99
N GLN A 25 4.83 -23.15 21.18
CA GLN A 25 3.67 -23.88 21.70
C GLN A 25 2.44 -23.00 21.91
N TYR A 26 2.59 -21.70 22.21
CA TYR A 26 1.46 -20.80 22.38
C TYR A 26 0.70 -20.60 21.06
N LEU A 27 1.43 -20.32 19.99
CA LEU A 27 0.87 -20.12 18.66
C LEU A 27 0.31 -21.43 18.06
N ILE A 28 0.97 -22.57 18.31
CA ILE A 28 0.49 -23.89 17.86
C ILE A 28 -0.84 -24.27 18.53
N LYS A 29 -1.03 -23.92 19.81
CA LYS A 29 -2.31 -24.18 20.52
C LYS A 29 -3.44 -23.27 20.02
N LEU A 30 -3.13 -22.04 19.64
CA LEU A 30 -4.10 -21.08 19.09
C LEU A 30 -4.57 -21.49 17.70
N ILE A 31 -3.69 -22.04 16.87
CA ILE A 31 -3.98 -22.39 15.47
C ILE A 31 -3.40 -23.78 15.19
N PRO A 32 -4.21 -24.85 15.29
CA PRO A 32 -3.72 -26.21 15.13
C PRO A 32 -3.47 -26.53 13.66
N LEU A 33 -2.37 -26.03 13.09
CA LEU A 33 -1.91 -26.42 11.75
C LEU A 33 -1.31 -27.84 11.70
N LYS A 34 -1.21 -28.53 12.84
CA LYS A 34 -0.59 -29.86 12.95
C LYS A 34 -1.19 -30.90 12.00
N SER A 35 -2.42 -30.68 11.53
CA SER A 35 -3.12 -31.52 10.56
C SER A 35 -2.76 -31.26 9.09
N LEU A 36 -2.07 -30.16 8.77
CA LEU A 36 -1.81 -29.75 7.38
C LEU A 36 -0.57 -30.42 6.78
N GLY A 37 0.35 -30.94 7.60
CA GLY A 37 1.57 -31.61 7.13
C GLY A 37 2.32 -30.76 6.11
N ASN A 38 2.63 -31.34 4.94
CA ASN A 38 3.39 -30.67 3.88
C ASN A 38 2.69 -29.45 3.24
N TRP A 39 1.38 -29.24 3.48
CA TRP A 39 0.68 -28.06 2.95
C TRP A 39 1.17 -26.75 3.56
N GLU A 40 1.79 -26.79 4.74
CA GLU A 40 2.30 -25.60 5.40
C GLU A 40 3.38 -24.87 4.57
N TYR A 41 4.22 -25.61 3.84
CA TYR A 41 5.21 -25.03 2.93
C TYR A 41 4.55 -24.29 1.76
N TRP A 42 3.46 -24.83 1.21
CA TRP A 42 2.72 -24.17 0.12
C TRP A 42 2.02 -22.90 0.61
N ILE A 43 1.45 -22.92 1.83
CA ILE A 43 0.85 -21.74 2.45
C ILE A 43 1.93 -20.66 2.68
N LEU A 44 3.11 -21.04 3.14
CA LEU A 44 4.22 -20.11 3.31
C LEU A 44 4.61 -19.42 1.99
N ILE A 45 4.77 -20.19 0.91
CA ILE A 45 5.13 -19.66 -0.40
C ILE A 45 4.05 -18.73 -0.94
N ALA A 46 2.79 -19.18 -0.91
CA ALA A 46 1.66 -18.40 -1.41
C ALA A 46 1.48 -17.09 -0.62
N SER A 47 1.51 -17.16 0.71
CA SER A 47 1.39 -15.98 1.57
C SER A 47 2.55 -15.00 1.37
N THR A 48 3.77 -15.48 1.14
CA THR A 48 4.93 -14.64 0.83
C THR A 48 4.76 -13.89 -0.49
N ILE A 49 4.37 -14.57 -1.56
CA ILE A 49 4.16 -13.94 -2.87
C ILE A 49 3.07 -12.87 -2.80
N VAL A 50 1.93 -13.22 -2.18
CA VAL A 50 0.81 -12.30 -2.01
C VAL A 50 1.23 -11.12 -1.15
N PHE A 51 1.91 -11.35 -0.02
CA PHE A 51 2.39 -10.30 0.85
C PHE A 51 3.31 -9.31 0.12
N ILE A 52 4.32 -9.80 -0.62
CA ILE A 52 5.24 -8.95 -1.38
C ILE A 52 4.48 -8.09 -2.40
N TYR A 53 3.56 -8.70 -3.16
CA TYR A 53 2.78 -7.99 -4.17
C TYR A 53 1.91 -6.88 -3.55
N PHE A 54 1.14 -7.20 -2.50
CA PHE A 54 0.23 -6.24 -1.88
C PHE A 54 0.96 -5.20 -1.02
N ALA A 55 2.11 -5.55 -0.43
CA ALA A 55 3.00 -4.60 0.22
C ALA A 55 3.55 -3.59 -0.80
N TYR A 56 4.00 -4.06 -1.97
CA TYR A 56 4.47 -3.19 -3.04
C TYR A 56 3.37 -2.24 -3.55
N MET A 57 2.16 -2.76 -3.80
CA MET A 57 1.03 -1.93 -4.23
C MET A 57 0.66 -0.89 -3.18
N THR A 58 0.67 -1.27 -1.90
CA THR A 58 0.45 -0.35 -0.78
C THR A 58 1.51 0.75 -0.75
N TYR A 59 2.78 0.37 -0.87
CA TYR A 59 3.90 1.32 -0.90
C TYR A 59 3.78 2.30 -2.08
N SER A 60 3.42 1.81 -3.27
CA SER A 60 3.21 2.65 -4.45
C SER A 60 2.18 3.74 -4.20
N ILE A 61 1.00 3.38 -3.67
CA ILE A 61 -0.08 4.32 -3.34
C ILE A 61 0.39 5.34 -2.28
N LEU A 62 1.08 4.89 -1.23
CA LEU A 62 1.58 5.79 -0.18
C LEU A 62 2.63 6.77 -0.73
N ASN A 63 3.52 6.30 -1.60
CA ASN A 63 4.51 7.13 -2.27
C ASN A 63 3.85 8.19 -3.16
N ASP A 64 2.76 7.83 -3.85
CA ASP A 64 2.00 8.76 -4.68
C ASP A 64 1.32 9.84 -3.87
N ILE A 65 0.72 9.47 -2.74
CA ILE A 65 0.10 10.41 -1.80
C ILE A 65 1.15 11.37 -1.25
N SER A 66 2.30 10.84 -0.84
CA SER A 66 3.42 11.64 -0.32
C SER A 66 3.93 12.63 -1.38
N THR A 67 4.18 12.13 -2.59
CA THR A 67 4.63 12.93 -3.73
C THR A 67 3.61 14.01 -4.09
N PHE A 68 2.32 13.66 -4.14
CA PHE A 68 1.25 14.61 -4.40
C PHE A 68 1.23 15.73 -3.36
N LYS A 69 1.28 15.39 -2.07
CA LYS A 69 1.32 16.41 -0.99
C LYS A 69 2.56 17.31 -1.09
N LYS A 70 3.72 16.74 -1.43
CA LYS A 70 4.97 17.48 -1.61
C LYS A 70 4.87 18.47 -2.77
N LEU A 71 4.36 18.02 -3.92
CA LEU A 71 4.18 18.86 -5.11
C LEU A 71 3.09 19.93 -4.91
N LEU A 72 2.00 19.60 -4.20
CA LEU A 72 0.92 20.53 -3.91
C LEU A 72 1.36 21.68 -2.99
N LYS A 73 2.28 21.40 -2.04
CA LYS A 73 2.84 22.38 -1.10
C LYS A 73 3.94 23.27 -1.72
N SER A 74 4.03 23.33 -3.05
CA SER A 74 5.03 24.16 -3.72
C SER A 74 4.92 25.64 -3.33
N SER A 75 6.06 26.29 -3.12
CA SER A 75 6.16 27.68 -2.67
C SER A 75 5.91 28.71 -3.78
N SER A 76 5.97 28.31 -5.05
CA SER A 76 5.91 29.20 -6.21
C SER A 76 4.87 28.74 -7.24
N LYS A 77 4.15 29.72 -7.82
CA LYS A 77 3.20 29.50 -8.92
C LYS A 77 3.87 28.84 -10.13
N LYS A 78 5.10 29.24 -10.45
CA LYS A 78 5.86 28.67 -11.59
C LYS A 78 6.12 27.18 -11.35
N THR A 79 6.66 26.84 -10.18
CA THR A 79 6.94 25.46 -9.80
C THR A 79 5.67 24.61 -9.73
N PHE A 80 4.53 25.18 -9.32
CA PHE A 80 3.24 24.50 -9.38
C PHE A 80 2.80 24.18 -10.81
N ILE A 81 2.95 25.13 -11.74
CA ILE A 81 2.63 24.93 -13.17
C ILE A 81 3.53 23.87 -13.79
N ASP A 82 4.83 23.91 -13.52
CA ASP A 82 5.81 22.95 -14.06
C ASP A 82 5.50 21.51 -13.59
N ASN A 83 4.98 21.36 -12.37
CA ASN A 83 4.59 20.06 -11.80
C ASN A 83 3.13 19.65 -12.06
N MET A 84 2.36 20.48 -12.77
CA MET A 84 0.93 20.25 -13.02
C MET A 84 0.64 18.90 -13.71
N PRO A 85 1.40 18.46 -14.74
CA PRO A 85 1.12 17.17 -15.40
C PRO A 85 1.27 15.99 -14.43
N SER A 86 2.27 16.04 -13.55
CA SER A 86 2.50 15.03 -12.52
C SER A 86 1.38 15.01 -11.48
N LEU A 87 0.94 16.19 -11.03
CA LEU A 87 -0.18 16.34 -10.09
C LEU A 87 -1.50 15.81 -10.69
N GLU A 88 -1.78 16.08 -11.96
CA GLU A 88 -2.97 15.56 -12.66
C GLU A 88 -2.92 14.05 -12.83
N ARG A 89 -1.76 13.49 -13.20
CA ARG A 89 -1.58 12.04 -13.31
C ARG A 89 -1.80 11.35 -11.96
N ILE A 90 -1.21 11.87 -10.89
CA ILE A 90 -1.32 11.27 -9.55
C ILE A 90 -2.75 11.43 -9.01
N SER A 91 -3.38 12.60 -9.16
CA SER A 91 -4.75 12.84 -8.70
C SER A 91 -5.77 11.96 -9.41
N LYS A 92 -5.63 11.75 -10.73
CA LYS A 92 -6.47 10.79 -11.47
C LYS A 92 -6.31 9.36 -10.94
N ARG A 93 -5.08 8.94 -10.63
CA ARG A 93 -4.82 7.59 -10.08
C ARG A 93 -5.36 7.42 -8.65
N LEU A 94 -5.24 8.44 -7.79
CA LEU A 94 -5.70 8.38 -6.40
C LEU A 94 -7.22 8.61 -6.25
N GLY A 95 -7.86 9.21 -7.25
CA GLY A 95 -9.31 9.34 -7.35
C GLY A 95 -9.86 10.74 -7.00
N LYS A 96 -11.19 10.81 -6.87
CA LYS A 96 -11.96 12.06 -6.86
C LYS A 96 -11.50 13.06 -5.78
N ASN A 97 -11.24 12.61 -4.56
CA ASN A 97 -10.81 13.48 -3.46
C ASN A 97 -9.52 14.25 -3.78
N TYR A 98 -8.55 13.58 -4.42
CA TYR A 98 -7.28 14.21 -4.81
C TYR A 98 -7.44 15.13 -6.02
N ASN A 99 -8.36 14.81 -6.93
CA ASN A 99 -8.74 15.73 -8.01
C ASN A 99 -9.37 17.01 -7.46
N ASP A 100 -10.24 16.91 -6.45
CA ASP A 100 -10.88 18.08 -5.84
C ASP A 100 -9.86 18.94 -5.08
N LEU A 101 -8.90 18.32 -4.38
CA LEU A 101 -7.76 19.02 -3.77
C LEU A 101 -6.91 19.75 -4.82
N LEU A 102 -6.66 19.12 -5.97
CA LEU A 102 -5.92 19.76 -7.07
C LEU A 102 -6.69 20.95 -7.65
N LYS A 103 -8.01 20.83 -7.83
CA LYS A 103 -8.87 21.94 -8.29
C LYS A 103 -8.85 23.12 -7.33
N GLN A 104 -8.92 22.87 -6.02
CA GLN A 104 -8.82 23.93 -5.01
C GLN A 104 -7.46 24.64 -5.09
N ALA A 105 -6.37 23.88 -5.26
CA ALA A 105 -5.04 24.47 -5.45
C ALA A 105 -4.93 25.28 -6.75
N LYS A 106 -5.47 24.79 -7.87
CA LYS A 106 -5.55 25.53 -9.13
C LYS A 106 -6.30 26.86 -8.97
N HIS A 107 -7.44 26.82 -8.26
CA HIS A 107 -8.23 28.01 -7.97
C HIS A 107 -7.44 29.03 -7.12
N LYS A 108 -6.73 28.57 -6.08
CA LYS A 108 -5.85 29.42 -5.25
C LYS A 108 -4.80 30.16 -6.08
N TRP A 109 -4.25 29.53 -7.11
CA TRP A 109 -3.24 30.14 -7.99
C TRP A 109 -3.83 30.94 -9.17
N GLY A 110 -5.17 31.02 -9.27
CA GLY A 110 -5.87 31.71 -10.36
C GLY A 110 -5.72 31.02 -11.71
N ILE A 111 -5.49 29.71 -11.74
CA ILE A 111 -5.30 28.94 -12.96
C ILE A 111 -6.67 28.47 -13.44
N LYS A 112 -7.15 29.02 -14.57
CA LYS A 112 -8.49 28.77 -15.13
C LYS A 112 -8.60 27.53 -16.03
N LYS A 113 -7.65 26.58 -15.99
CA LYS A 113 -7.68 25.33 -16.77
C LYS A 113 -7.47 24.10 -15.89
#